data_AF-A0A0J6NGD6-F1
#
_entry.id   AF-A0A0J6NGD6-F1
#
_cell.length_a   1.000
_cell.length_b   1.000
_cell.length_c   1.000
_cell.angle_alpha   90.00
_cell.angle_beta   90.00
_cell.angle_gamma   90.00
#
_symmetry.space_group_name_H-M   'P 1'
#
loop_
_entity.id
_entity.type
_entity.pdbx_description
1 polymer ?
#
loop_
_entity_poly.entity_id
_entity_poly.type
_entity_poly.pdbx_seq_one_letter_code
_entity_poly.pdbx_strand_id
1 'polypeptide(L)'
;MKKRWLALCCVCWLTACASNGSKQLEGADEPAVKRMLQSGGSRREVLDAFGEPQDRIRFSGGRELWVYSYVQYRPQLQNFTDLGPLFSAQNRYDKELVLLFDVGGKVLQWRLSTREEVRGTGALNQSPAG
;
A
#
# COMPACT_ATOMS: atom_id res chain seq x y z
N MET A 1 -29.02 -29.80 -41.05
CA MET A 1 -28.02 -30.10 -39.99
C MET A 1 -27.99 -28.93 -39.01
N LYS A 2 -28.49 -29.12 -37.77
CA LYS A 2 -28.71 -28.04 -36.79
C LYS A 2 -27.49 -27.94 -35.86
N LYS A 3 -26.63 -26.94 -36.10
CA LYS A 3 -25.40 -26.71 -35.33
C LYS A 3 -25.75 -26.14 -33.95
N ARG A 4 -25.55 -26.96 -32.90
CA ARG A 4 -25.69 -26.64 -31.48
C ARG A 4 -24.50 -25.77 -31.03
N TRP A 5 -24.63 -24.45 -31.01
CA TRP A 5 -23.59 -23.56 -30.47
C TRP A 5 -24.26 -22.36 -29.81
N LEU A 6 -24.78 -22.55 -28.59
CA LEU A 6 -25.36 -21.46 -27.78
C LEU A 6 -25.09 -21.69 -26.30
N ALA A 7 -23.81 -21.85 -25.94
CA ALA A 7 -23.38 -21.94 -24.56
C ALA A 7 -21.91 -21.50 -24.43
N LEU A 8 -21.62 -20.22 -24.71
CA LEU A 8 -20.29 -19.65 -24.45
C LEU A 8 -20.35 -18.13 -24.20
N CYS A 9 -21.13 -17.69 -23.20
CA CYS A 9 -21.22 -16.26 -22.82
C CYS A 9 -21.15 -16.03 -21.29
N CYS A 10 -20.42 -16.87 -20.53
CA CYS A 10 -20.36 -16.74 -19.07
C CYS A 10 -18.97 -16.54 -18.47
N VAL A 11 -17.97 -16.12 -19.25
CA VAL A 11 -16.66 -15.83 -18.65
C VAL A 11 -16.12 -14.55 -19.22
N CYS A 12 -16.18 -13.51 -18.40
CA CYS A 12 -15.21 -12.43 -18.26
C CYS A 12 -15.96 -11.27 -17.62
N TRP A 13 -15.64 -10.98 -16.36
CA TRP A 13 -15.51 -9.64 -15.75
C TRP A 13 -15.43 -9.78 -14.23
N LEU A 14 -14.49 -10.61 -13.78
CA LEU A 14 -13.92 -10.49 -12.43
C LEU A 14 -12.51 -9.95 -12.62
N THR A 15 -12.40 -8.70 -13.08
CA THR A 15 -11.18 -7.92 -12.90
C THR A 15 -11.10 -7.59 -11.41
N ALA A 16 -10.55 -8.51 -10.64
CA ALA A 16 -10.08 -8.25 -9.30
C ALA A 16 -8.98 -7.19 -9.41
N CYS A 17 -9.30 -5.94 -9.07
CA CYS A 17 -8.29 -4.95 -8.74
C CYS A 17 -7.56 -5.48 -7.50
N ALA A 18 -6.45 -6.19 -7.73
CA ALA A 18 -5.51 -6.55 -6.68
C ALA A 18 -4.83 -5.26 -6.18
N SER A 19 -5.51 -4.50 -5.33
CA SER A 19 -4.81 -3.58 -4.44
C SER A 19 -4.19 -4.43 -3.33
N ASN A 20 -2.92 -4.79 -3.51
CA ASN A 20 -2.14 -5.41 -2.45
C ASN A 20 -1.72 -4.33 -1.46
N GLY A 21 -2.33 -4.32 -0.27
CA GLY A 21 -2.06 -3.38 0.81
C GLY A 21 -3.35 -2.93 1.49
N SER A 22 -3.28 -2.61 2.79
CA SER A 22 -4.44 -2.08 3.51
C SER A 22 -4.85 -0.73 2.89
N LYS A 23 -5.95 -0.73 2.13
CA LYS A 23 -6.57 0.47 1.52
C LYS A 23 -6.76 1.63 2.51
N GLN A 24 -6.80 1.36 3.81
CA GLN A 24 -6.95 2.38 4.84
C GLN A 24 -5.70 3.24 5.05
N LEU A 25 -4.48 2.77 4.71
CA LEU A 25 -3.28 3.62 4.75
C LEU A 25 -3.20 4.60 3.57
N GLU A 26 -3.91 4.33 2.46
CA GLU A 26 -3.93 5.20 1.28
C GLU A 26 -4.47 6.59 1.64
N GLY A 27 -5.65 6.61 2.28
CA GLY A 27 -6.35 7.83 2.71
C GLY A 27 -6.00 8.32 4.13
N ALA A 28 -5.12 7.62 4.84
CA ALA A 28 -4.66 8.07 6.14
C ALA A 28 -3.67 9.24 5.97
N ASP A 29 -4.15 10.44 6.27
CA ASP A 29 -3.33 11.64 6.36
C ASP A 29 -2.44 11.59 7.61
N GLU A 30 -1.16 11.95 7.44
CA GLU A 30 -0.17 12.04 8.52
C GLU A 30 -0.70 12.75 9.80
N PRO A 31 -1.42 13.90 9.71
CA PRO A 31 -2.04 14.53 10.88
C PRO A 31 -3.22 13.74 11.49
N ALA A 32 -3.95 12.93 10.72
CA ALA A 32 -5.03 12.10 11.25
C ALA A 32 -4.46 10.91 12.03
N VAL A 33 -3.45 10.22 11.47
CA VAL A 33 -2.72 9.14 12.14
C VAL A 33 -2.05 9.67 13.40
N LYS A 34 -1.38 10.82 13.32
CA LYS A 34 -0.74 11.47 14.45
C LYS A 34 -1.72 11.77 15.58
N ARG A 35 -2.90 12.34 15.28
CA ARG A 35 -3.93 12.64 16.30
C ARG A 35 -4.46 11.38 16.98
N MET A 36 -4.73 10.32 16.22
CA MET A 36 -5.22 9.05 16.75
C MET A 36 -4.18 8.34 17.64
N LEU A 37 -2.90 8.40 17.26
CA LEU A 37 -1.83 7.74 18.02
C LEU A 37 -1.33 8.57 19.20
N GLN A 38 -1.49 9.90 19.17
CA GLN A 38 -1.17 10.80 20.29
C GLN A 38 -2.04 10.56 21.53
N SER A 39 -3.25 10.03 21.38
CA SER A 39 -4.11 9.62 22.50
C SER A 39 -3.73 8.26 23.12
N GLY A 40 -2.65 7.62 22.65
CA GLY A 40 -2.17 6.34 23.18
C GLY A 40 -2.96 5.14 22.67
N GLY A 41 -3.31 5.16 21.38
CA GLY A 41 -4.19 4.21 20.71
C GLY A 41 -3.97 2.74 21.11
N SER A 42 -5.06 2.01 21.26
CA SER A 42 -5.01 0.58 21.62
C SER A 42 -4.82 -0.31 20.39
N ARG A 43 -4.36 -1.55 20.58
CA ARG A 43 -4.30 -2.55 19.49
C ARG A 43 -5.61 -2.66 18.70
N ARG A 44 -6.75 -2.67 19.41
CA ARG A 44 -8.07 -2.80 18.77
C ARG A 44 -8.39 -1.59 17.91
N GLU A 45 -8.11 -0.40 18.41
CA GLU A 45 -8.33 0.86 17.69
C GLU A 45 -7.44 0.96 16.44
N VAL A 46 -6.19 0.51 16.54
CA VAL A 46 -5.27 0.43 15.40
C VAL A 46 -5.80 -0.58 14.36
N LEU A 47 -6.33 -1.73 14.79
CA LEU A 47 -6.91 -2.72 13.88
C LEU A 47 -8.18 -2.21 13.21
N ASP A 48 -9.04 -1.54 13.96
CA ASP A 48 -10.27 -0.95 13.43
C ASP A 48 -9.93 0.14 12.39
N ALA A 49 -8.86 0.91 12.61
CA ALA A 49 -8.42 2.02 11.74
C ALA A 49 -7.59 1.59 10.52
N PHE A 50 -6.69 0.62 10.65
CA PHE A 50 -5.73 0.26 9.59
C PHE A 50 -5.89 -1.17 9.07
N GLY A 51 -6.69 -2.00 9.73
CA GLY A 51 -6.80 -3.42 9.45
C GLY A 51 -5.62 -4.22 10.00
N GLU A 52 -5.44 -5.42 9.46
CA GLU A 52 -4.30 -6.27 9.84
C GLU A 52 -2.97 -5.68 9.32
N PRO A 53 -1.91 -5.64 10.14
CA PRO A 53 -0.58 -5.22 9.71
C PRO A 53 0.04 -6.22 8.75
N GLN A 54 0.99 -5.73 7.94
CA GLN A 54 1.80 -6.57 7.06
C GLN A 54 2.66 -7.54 7.87
N ASP A 55 3.29 -7.04 8.93
CA ASP A 55 4.12 -7.84 9.83
C ASP A 55 3.80 -7.57 11.30
N ARG A 56 3.84 -8.64 12.10
CA ARG A 56 3.75 -8.61 13.56
C ARG A 56 4.94 -9.31 14.17
N ILE A 57 5.80 -8.56 14.84
CA ILE A 57 6.98 -9.09 15.53
C ILE A 57 6.71 -9.02 17.03
N ARG A 58 6.62 -10.17 17.69
CA ARG A 58 6.47 -10.26 19.15
C ARG A 58 7.84 -10.45 19.79
N PHE A 59 8.20 -9.56 20.71
CA PHE A 59 9.44 -9.67 21.47
C PHE A 59 9.25 -10.57 22.69
N SER A 60 10.35 -11.17 23.15
CA SER A 60 10.37 -12.04 24.35
C SER A 60 9.89 -11.32 25.62
N GLY A 61 9.99 -10.00 25.68
CA GLY A 61 9.48 -9.16 26.78
C GLY A 61 7.99 -8.83 26.72
N GLY A 62 7.20 -9.48 25.85
CA GLY A 62 5.75 -9.27 25.72
C GLY A 62 5.33 -8.04 24.93
N ARG A 63 6.29 -7.25 24.44
CA ARG A 63 6.05 -6.13 23.50
C ARG A 63 5.81 -6.64 22.08
N GLU A 64 5.09 -5.86 21.29
CA GLU A 64 4.78 -6.20 19.89
C GLU A 64 5.14 -5.03 18.97
N LEU A 65 5.80 -5.30 17.85
CA LEU A 65 6.00 -4.34 16.77
C LEU A 65 5.09 -4.70 15.61
N TRP A 66 4.27 -3.77 15.17
CA TRP A 66 3.43 -3.93 13.98
C TRP A 66 3.93 -3.01 12.88
N VAL A 67 4.04 -3.55 11.67
CA VAL A 67 4.49 -2.82 10.49
C VAL A 67 3.37 -2.81 9.47
N TYR A 68 3.01 -1.61 9.02
CA TYR A 68 2.09 -1.37 7.93
C TYR A 68 2.85 -0.72 6.80
N SER A 69 2.75 -1.28 5.61
CA SER A 69 3.39 -0.75 4.41
C SER A 69 2.35 -0.53 3.33
N TYR A 70 2.39 0.63 2.68
CA TYR A 70 1.53 0.97 1.58
C TYR A 70 2.37 1.55 0.44
N VAL A 71 2.32 0.92 -0.72
CA VAL A 71 3.05 1.35 -1.92
C VAL A 71 2.06 1.58 -3.04
N GLN A 72 2.13 2.77 -3.63
CA GLN A 72 1.27 3.15 -4.74
C GLN A 72 2.08 3.67 -5.91
N TYR A 73 1.78 3.14 -7.10
CA TYR A 73 2.36 3.60 -8.35
C TYR A 73 1.33 4.40 -9.13
N ARG A 74 1.69 5.62 -9.54
CA ARG A 74 0.88 6.49 -10.39
C ARG A 74 1.61 6.71 -11.72
N PRO A 75 1.05 6.26 -12.86
CA PRO A 75 1.63 6.57 -14.16
C PRO A 75 1.49 8.07 -14.44
N GLN A 76 2.49 8.66 -15.09
CA GLN A 76 2.43 10.05 -15.52
C GLN A 76 1.72 10.18 -16.88
N LEU A 77 1.13 11.36 -17.12
CA LEU A 77 0.38 11.63 -18.35
C LEU A 77 1.24 11.48 -19.62
N GLN A 78 2.54 11.77 -19.52
CA GLN A 78 3.51 11.65 -20.62
C GLN A 78 3.65 10.21 -21.17
N ASN A 79 3.29 9.19 -20.37
CA ASN A 79 3.36 7.79 -20.77
C ASN A 79 2.37 7.42 -21.88
N PHE A 80 1.32 8.23 -22.07
CA PHE A 80 0.24 7.98 -23.04
C PHE A 80 0.44 8.70 -24.37
N THR A 81 1.67 9.11 -24.68
CA THR A 81 2.06 9.73 -25.95
C THR A 81 2.74 8.70 -26.86
N ASP A 82 2.91 9.00 -28.14
CA ASP A 82 3.66 8.14 -29.09
C ASP A 82 5.11 7.88 -28.65
N LEU A 83 5.69 8.79 -27.84
CA LEU A 83 7.04 8.64 -27.28
C LEU A 83 7.05 7.99 -25.89
N GLY A 84 5.88 7.57 -25.39
CA GLY A 84 5.71 6.90 -24.09
C GLY A 84 6.69 5.74 -23.86
N PRO A 85 6.89 4.80 -24.80
CA PRO A 85 7.84 3.70 -24.62
C PRO A 85 9.29 4.15 -24.32
N LEU A 86 9.70 5.33 -24.78
CA LEU A 86 11.07 5.85 -24.61
C LEU A 86 11.24 6.64 -23.31
N PHE A 87 10.24 7.42 -22.91
CA PHE A 87 10.32 8.40 -21.81
C PHE A 87 9.29 8.18 -20.70
N SER A 88 8.74 6.98 -20.57
CA SER A 88 7.79 6.66 -19.50
C SER A 88 8.35 6.96 -18.11
N ALA A 89 7.49 7.43 -17.22
CA ALA A 89 7.81 7.66 -15.83
C ALA A 89 6.61 7.34 -14.93
N GLN A 90 6.88 6.97 -13.69
CA GLN A 90 5.85 6.73 -12.69
C GLN A 90 6.25 7.36 -11.37
N ASN A 91 5.27 7.90 -10.65
CA ASN A 91 5.46 8.32 -9.28
C ASN A 91 5.22 7.10 -8.37
N ARG A 92 6.18 6.82 -7.49
CA ARG A 92 6.10 5.84 -6.44
C ARG A 92 5.86 6.57 -5.13
N TYR A 93 4.74 6.27 -4.48
CA TYR A 93 4.41 6.74 -3.14
C TYR A 93 4.56 5.56 -2.18
N ASP A 94 5.56 5.62 -1.32
CA ASP A 94 5.75 4.66 -0.24
C ASP A 94 5.33 5.31 1.09
N LYS A 95 4.41 4.68 1.81
CA LYS A 95 4.03 5.02 3.17
C LYS A 95 4.29 3.82 4.06
N GLU A 96 4.99 4.03 5.17
CA GLU A 96 5.28 3.00 6.16
C GLU A 96 4.94 3.50 7.55
N LEU A 97 4.08 2.77 8.27
CA LEU A 97 3.72 3.04 9.65
C LEU A 97 4.23 1.89 10.53
N VAL A 98 5.11 2.22 11.46
CA VAL A 98 5.66 1.29 12.45
C VAL A 98 5.10 1.66 13.82
N LEU A 99 4.53 0.68 14.51
CA LEU A 99 3.89 0.84 15.82
C LEU A 99 4.51 -0.14 16.81
N LEU A 100 5.05 0.37 17.91
CA LEU A 100 5.53 -0.41 19.02
C LEU A 100 4.49 -0.39 20.14
N PHE A 101 4.00 -1.57 20.51
CA PHE A 101 3.07 -1.78 21.60
C PHE A 101 3.79 -2.24 22.86
N ASP A 102 3.32 -1.75 24.00
CA ASP A 102 3.68 -2.28 25.31
C ASP A 102 2.93 -3.60 25.61
N VAL A 103 3.34 -4.29 26.67
CA VAL A 103 2.70 -5.52 27.18
C VAL A 103 1.20 -5.31 27.45
N GLY A 104 0.81 -4.11 27.87
CA GLY A 104 -0.58 -3.71 28.07
C GLY A 104 -1.38 -3.46 26.77
N GLY A 105 -0.76 -3.58 25.60
CA GLY A 105 -1.43 -3.39 24.30
C GLY A 105 -1.72 -1.95 23.91
N LYS A 106 -1.00 -0.98 24.51
CA LYS A 106 -1.03 0.43 24.14
C LYS A 106 0.17 0.79 23.27
N VAL A 107 0.00 1.74 22.36
CA VAL A 107 1.11 2.26 21.54
C VAL A 107 2.08 3.03 22.45
N LEU A 108 3.30 2.53 22.51
CA LEU A 108 4.42 3.12 23.24
C LEU A 108 5.20 4.09 22.35
N GLN A 109 5.46 3.68 21.11
CA GLN A 109 6.13 4.50 20.10
C GLN A 109 5.54 4.24 18.73
N TRP A 110 5.58 5.24 17.86
CA TRP A 110 5.17 5.10 16.47
C TRP A 110 6.06 5.94 15.57
N ARG A 111 6.16 5.52 14.31
CA ARG A 111 6.86 6.24 13.25
C ARG A 111 6.08 6.09 11.97
N LEU A 112 5.79 7.22 11.32
CA LEU A 112 5.26 7.26 9.96
C LEU A 112 6.35 7.79 9.04
N SER A 113 6.64 7.07 7.97
CA SER A 113 7.57 7.46 6.93
C SER A 113 6.81 7.58 5.62
N THR A 114 6.85 8.74 5.00
CA THR A 114 6.29 8.98 3.66
C THR A 114 7.43 9.33 2.72
N ARG A 115 7.46 8.67 1.56
CA ARG A 115 8.43 8.90 0.52
C ARG A 115 7.72 8.96 -0.83
N GLU A 116 8.06 9.96 -1.63
CA GLU A 116 7.64 10.09 -3.01
C GLU A 116 8.89 10.08 -3.89
N GLU A 117 8.92 9.19 -4.87
CA GLU A 117 10.02 9.08 -5.83
C GLU A 117 9.45 9.05 -7.25
N VAL A 118 10.04 9.85 -8.13
CA VAL A 118 9.78 9.76 -9.57
C VAL A 118 10.73 8.74 -10.16
N ARG A 119 10.21 7.64 -10.71
CA ARG A 119 11.00 6.59 -11.34
C ARG A 119 10.77 6.59 -12.85
N GLY A 120 11.84 6.81 -13.61
CA GLY A 120 11.84 6.58 -15.05
C GLY A 120 11.71 5.09 -15.36
N THR A 121 10.78 4.74 -16.24
CA THR A 121 10.50 3.36 -16.67
C THR A 121 10.57 3.18 -18.18
N GLY A 122 10.85 4.26 -18.92
CA GLY A 122 11.11 4.22 -20.35
C GLY A 122 12.50 3.70 -20.67
N ALA A 123 12.67 3.21 -21.90
CA ALA A 123 13.91 2.59 -22.36
C ALA A 123 15.15 3.50 -22.21
N LEU A 124 14.98 4.83 -22.25
CA LEU A 124 16.07 5.81 -22.19
C LEU A 124 16.22 6.50 -20.82
N ASN A 125 15.25 6.34 -19.91
CA ASN A 125 15.27 7.00 -18.60
C ASN A 125 15.17 6.03 -17.41
N GLN A 126 15.19 4.71 -17.67
CA GLN A 126 15.29 3.71 -16.62
C GLN A 126 16.60 3.89 -15.84
N SER A 127 16.49 4.19 -14.55
CA SER A 127 17.65 4.12 -13.65
C SER A 127 18.00 2.63 -13.48
N PRO A 128 19.28 2.22 -13.61
CA PRO A 128 19.66 0.82 -13.43
C PRO A 128 19.18 0.37 -12.05
N ALA A 129 18.47 -0.76 -12.01
CA ALA A 129 18.12 -1.40 -10.75
C ALA A 129 19.42 -1.70 -10.01
N GLY A 130 19.67 -0.98 -8.91
CA GLY A 130 20.71 -1.32 -7.94
C GLY A 130 20.39 -2.65 -7.27
#